data_AF-A0A0H3ZSV7-F1
#
_entry.id   AF-A0A0H3ZSV7-F1
#
_cell.length_a   1.000
_cell.length_b   1.000
_cell.length_c   1.000
_cell.angle_alpha   90.00
_cell.angle_beta   90.00
_cell.angle_gamma   90.00
#
_symmetry.space_group_name_H-M   'P 1'
#
loop_
_entity.id
_entity.type
_entity.pdbx_description
1 polymer ?
#
loop_
_entity_poly.entity_id
_entity_poly.type
_entity_poly.pdbx_seq_one_letter_code
_entity_poly.pdbx_strand_id
1 'polypeptide(L)'
;MIWGFLTVIVVGLVLLFAAPFLDFLTPESTIWLVDASNSMKPVLLAQGSETLWFQWQSWSYIFIFCLVTALILGVMFNTFRTFSDASLIEAKQKLAQKSEELEKFKRQYRQQVEQDVLRAHSQKAEQLNRRERELDTIQDQAARQQTESSERLKLANHAIRRQHKETMSKLGQRDRLSNEKRLIAEYLKHAGLTLDDEPLDYTKLKQLARSFEKRHSNQKGE
;
A
#
# COMPACT_ATOMS: atom_id res chain seq x y z
N MET A 1 -45.16 -33.77 31.46
CA MET A 1 -46.22 -34.74 31.08
C MET A 1 -45.68 -36.03 30.46
N ILE A 2 -44.75 -35.99 29.50
CA ILE A 2 -44.14 -37.20 28.89
C ILE A 2 -43.46 -38.14 29.90
N TRP A 3 -42.75 -37.60 30.90
CA TRP A 3 -42.08 -38.40 31.92
C TRP A 3 -43.05 -39.19 32.82
N GLY A 4 -44.25 -38.67 33.10
CA GLY A 4 -45.25 -39.37 33.91
C GLY A 4 -45.94 -40.53 33.16
N PHE A 5 -46.11 -40.39 31.84
CA PHE A 5 -46.58 -41.50 31.00
C PHE A 5 -45.52 -42.59 30.87
N LEU A 6 -44.24 -42.20 30.74
CA LEU A 6 -43.13 -43.14 30.64
C LEU A 6 -42.97 -43.98 31.91
N THR A 7 -43.10 -43.37 33.09
CA THR A 7 -43.04 -44.10 34.37
C THR A 7 -44.20 -45.07 34.53
N VAL A 8 -45.42 -44.72 34.12
CA VAL A 8 -46.58 -45.63 34.15
C VAL A 8 -46.40 -46.81 33.20
N ILE A 9 -45.86 -46.57 32.00
CA ILE A 9 -45.56 -47.63 31.03
C ILE A 9 -44.46 -48.56 31.56
N VAL A 10 -43.41 -48.01 32.16
CA VAL A 10 -42.31 -48.79 32.75
C VAL A 10 -42.80 -49.59 33.95
N VAL A 11 -43.60 -49.01 34.84
CA VAL A 11 -44.18 -49.71 35.99
C VAL A 11 -45.15 -50.81 35.53
N GLY A 12 -45.97 -50.54 34.51
CA GLY A 12 -46.84 -51.54 33.89
C GLY A 12 -46.07 -52.69 33.25
N LEU A 13 -44.95 -52.40 32.58
CA LEU A 13 -44.04 -53.41 32.02
C LEU A 13 -43.36 -54.25 33.10
N VAL A 14 -42.91 -53.62 34.19
CA VAL A 14 -42.29 -54.33 35.33
C VAL A 14 -43.31 -55.24 36.03
N LEU A 15 -44.56 -54.79 36.18
CA LEU A 15 -45.65 -55.62 36.71
C LEU A 15 -45.99 -56.79 35.77
N LEU A 16 -45.93 -56.59 34.45
CA LEU A 16 -46.09 -57.66 33.45
C LEU A 16 -44.95 -58.68 33.50
N PHE A 17 -43.72 -58.22 33.78
CA PHE A 17 -42.56 -59.07 34.05
C PHE A 17 -42.66 -59.83 35.37
N ALA A 18 -43.35 -59.28 36.38
CA ALA A 18 -43.53 -59.90 37.69
C ALA A 18 -44.75 -60.83 37.77
N ALA A 19 -45.72 -60.69 36.86
CA ALA A 19 -46.92 -61.52 36.76
C ALA A 19 -46.67 -63.06 36.80
N PRO A 20 -45.63 -63.62 36.16
CA PRO A 20 -45.29 -65.04 36.27
C PRO A 20 -44.92 -65.54 37.66
N PHE A 21 -44.47 -64.66 38.56
CA PHE A 21 -44.09 -65.02 39.93
C PHE A 21 -45.26 -64.85 40.91
N LEU A 22 -46.42 -64.43 40.42
CA LEU A 22 -47.66 -64.37 41.19
C LEU A 22 -48.44 -65.67 40.94
N ASP A 23 -48.34 -66.60 41.89
CA ASP A 23 -49.05 -67.89 41.93
C ASP A 23 -50.59 -67.80 41.76
N PHE A 24 -51.15 -66.59 41.75
CA PHE A 24 -52.57 -66.33 41.57
C PHE A 24 -53.03 -66.37 40.09
N LEU A 25 -52.10 -66.29 39.13
CA LEU A 25 -52.42 -66.21 37.68
C LEU A 25 -52.06 -67.49 36.91
N THR A 26 -51.42 -68.46 37.56
CA THR A 26 -51.10 -69.77 36.97
C THR A 26 -52.36 -70.65 36.97
N PRO A 27 -52.78 -71.23 35.83
CA PRO A 27 -53.85 -72.21 35.84
C PRO A 27 -53.41 -73.41 36.68
N GLU A 28 -54.26 -73.86 37.60
CA GLU A 28 -53.97 -75.01 38.46
C GLU A 28 -53.59 -76.24 37.63
N SER A 29 -52.73 -77.07 38.22
CA SER A 29 -52.08 -78.27 37.66
C SER A 29 -53.03 -79.44 37.32
N THR A 30 -54.32 -79.16 37.16
CA THR A 30 -55.43 -80.12 37.01
C THR A 30 -55.70 -80.52 35.56
N ILE A 31 -55.05 -79.91 34.58
CA ILE A 31 -55.20 -80.27 33.16
C ILE A 31 -54.13 -81.31 32.79
N TRP A 32 -54.55 -82.55 32.56
CA TRP A 32 -53.67 -83.66 32.18
C TRP A 32 -53.97 -84.09 30.76
N LEU A 33 -52.97 -84.07 29.89
CA LEU A 33 -53.03 -84.67 28.56
C LEU A 33 -52.55 -86.11 28.68
N VAL A 34 -53.46 -87.06 28.52
CA VAL A 34 -53.19 -88.49 28.68
C VAL A 34 -53.49 -89.18 27.36
N ASP A 35 -52.57 -90.04 26.91
CA ASP A 35 -52.85 -90.92 25.77
C ASP A 35 -53.77 -92.06 26.23
N ALA A 36 -55.01 -92.05 25.74
CA ALA A 36 -56.02 -93.05 26.07
C ALA A 36 -56.09 -94.21 25.05
N SER A 37 -55.12 -94.32 24.13
CA SER A 37 -55.11 -95.36 23.09
C SER A 37 -55.02 -96.79 23.64
N ASN A 38 -54.52 -97.00 24.87
CA ASN A 38 -54.48 -98.30 25.53
C ASN A 38 -55.03 -98.22 26.97
N SER A 39 -56.25 -98.72 27.16
CA SER A 39 -57.05 -98.53 28.39
C SER A 39 -56.44 -99.11 29.68
N MET A 40 -55.47 -100.01 29.60
CA MET A 40 -54.85 -100.64 30.78
C MET A 40 -53.57 -99.96 31.28
N LYS A 41 -52.94 -99.06 30.51
CA LYS A 41 -51.75 -98.29 30.94
C LYS A 41 -51.76 -96.91 30.27
N PRO A 42 -52.52 -95.94 30.79
CA PRO A 42 -52.48 -94.58 30.29
C PRO A 42 -51.08 -93.98 30.51
N VAL A 43 -50.49 -93.41 29.45
CA VAL A 43 -49.21 -92.69 29.52
C VAL A 43 -49.51 -91.19 29.56
N LEU A 44 -48.92 -90.51 30.55
CA LEU A 44 -49.03 -89.07 30.69
C LEU A 44 -48.20 -88.40 29.58
N LEU A 45 -48.84 -87.65 28.70
CA LEU A 45 -48.16 -86.95 27.60
C LEU A 45 -47.75 -85.54 27.98
N ALA A 46 -48.59 -84.81 28.72
CA ALA A 46 -48.26 -83.46 29.19
C ALA A 46 -49.14 -83.04 30.37
N GLN A 47 -48.58 -82.27 31.30
CA GLN A 47 -49.33 -81.55 32.31
C GLN A 47 -49.48 -80.09 31.84
N GLY A 48 -50.72 -79.64 31.69
CA GLY A 48 -51.11 -78.48 30.90
C GLY A 48 -50.70 -77.12 31.45
N SER A 49 -50.38 -77.01 32.74
CA SER A 49 -50.00 -75.74 33.37
C SER A 49 -48.52 -75.39 33.15
N GLU A 50 -47.61 -76.37 33.09
CA GLU A 50 -46.17 -76.08 33.07
C GLU A 50 -45.60 -75.81 31.67
N THR A 51 -46.14 -76.44 30.63
CA THR A 51 -45.50 -76.43 29.30
C THR A 51 -46.01 -75.32 28.38
N LEU A 52 -47.34 -75.14 28.27
CA LEU A 52 -47.95 -74.13 27.39
C LEU A 52 -47.85 -72.71 27.97
N TRP A 53 -48.01 -72.58 29.28
CA TRP A 53 -47.89 -71.31 29.98
C TRP A 53 -46.47 -70.77 29.93
N PHE A 54 -45.48 -71.63 30.15
CA PHE A 54 -44.06 -71.27 30.05
C PHE A 54 -43.67 -70.87 28.61
N GLN A 55 -44.24 -71.52 27.59
CA GLN A 55 -44.04 -71.13 26.19
C GLN A 55 -44.64 -69.75 25.90
N TRP A 56 -45.87 -69.49 26.35
CA TRP A 56 -46.54 -68.19 26.13
C TRP A 56 -45.82 -67.04 26.85
N GLN A 57 -45.35 -67.29 28.07
CA GLN A 57 -44.49 -66.36 28.79
C GLN A 57 -43.17 -66.10 28.06
N SER A 58 -42.50 -67.15 27.58
CA SER A 58 -41.26 -67.02 26.82
C SER A 58 -41.44 -66.16 25.57
N TRP A 59 -42.52 -66.35 24.82
CA TRP A 59 -42.84 -65.52 23.66
C TRP A 59 -43.17 -64.08 24.04
N SER A 60 -43.90 -63.85 25.13
CA SER A 60 -44.19 -62.51 25.64
C SER A 60 -42.91 -61.76 26.03
N TYR A 61 -41.97 -62.45 26.70
CA TYR A 61 -40.67 -61.87 27.06
C TYR A 61 -39.83 -61.52 25.85
N ILE A 62 -39.76 -62.40 24.84
CA ILE A 62 -39.04 -62.12 23.60
C ILE A 62 -39.65 -60.90 22.90
N PHE A 63 -40.99 -60.83 22.81
CA PHE A 63 -41.68 -59.71 22.19
C PHE A 63 -41.42 -58.38 22.91
N ILE A 64 -41.51 -58.37 24.24
CA ILE A 64 -41.24 -57.19 25.05
C ILE A 64 -39.77 -56.77 24.96
N PHE A 65 -38.84 -57.73 24.99
CA PHE A 65 -37.42 -57.46 24.83
C PHE A 65 -37.12 -56.83 23.47
N CYS A 66 -37.74 -57.32 22.39
CA CYS A 66 -37.68 -56.69 21.07
C CYS A 66 -38.25 -55.27 21.06
N LEU A 67 -39.34 -55.01 21.79
CA LEU A 67 -39.95 -53.68 21.87
C LEU A 67 -39.03 -52.70 22.63
N VAL A 68 -38.48 -53.11 23.77
CA VAL A 68 -37.57 -52.29 24.58
C VAL A 68 -36.29 -51.96 23.81
N THR A 69 -35.70 -52.95 23.14
CA THR A 69 -34.49 -52.72 22.33
C THR A 69 -34.76 -51.78 21.16
N ALA A 70 -35.88 -51.93 20.45
CA ALA A 70 -36.28 -51.01 19.37
C ALA A 70 -36.48 -49.58 19.88
N LEU A 71 -37.07 -49.41 21.07
CA LEU A 71 -37.29 -48.10 21.68
C LEU A 71 -35.95 -47.43 22.05
N ILE A 72 -35.02 -48.17 22.67
CA ILE A 72 -33.69 -47.66 23.01
C ILE A 72 -32.92 -47.24 21.76
N LEU A 73 -32.94 -48.06 20.69
CA LEU A 73 -32.33 -47.74 19.40
C LEU A 73 -32.94 -46.48 18.79
N GLY A 74 -34.26 -46.33 18.85
CA GLY A 74 -34.96 -45.14 18.36
C GLY A 74 -34.58 -43.86 19.13
N VAL A 75 -34.51 -43.93 20.46
CA VAL A 75 -34.09 -42.79 21.30
C VAL A 75 -32.63 -42.42 21.04
N MET A 76 -31.74 -43.41 20.95
CA MET A 76 -30.32 -43.20 20.62
C MET A 76 -30.19 -42.51 19.26
N PHE A 77 -30.83 -43.04 18.22
CA PHE A 77 -30.77 -42.47 16.88
C PHE A 77 -31.28 -41.03 16.82
N ASN A 78 -32.39 -40.74 17.49
CA ASN A 78 -32.94 -39.38 17.53
C ASN A 78 -32.01 -38.41 18.28
N THR A 79 -31.42 -38.86 19.41
CA THR A 79 -30.48 -38.06 20.19
C THR A 79 -29.22 -37.73 19.38
N PHE A 80 -28.62 -38.73 18.72
CA PHE A 80 -27.48 -38.53 17.82
C PHE A 80 -27.79 -37.55 16.69
N ARG A 81 -28.98 -37.67 16.08
CA ARG A 81 -29.42 -36.74 15.03
C ARG A 81 -29.52 -35.31 15.54
N THR A 82 -30.17 -35.10 16.69
CA THR A 82 -30.30 -33.74 17.26
C THR A 82 -28.96 -33.11 17.63
N PHE A 83 -27.99 -33.90 18.12
CA PHE A 83 -26.65 -33.41 18.45
C PHE A 83 -25.84 -33.09 17.19
N SER A 84 -25.95 -33.94 16.16
CA SER A 84 -25.31 -33.69 14.86
C SER A 84 -25.88 -32.45 14.18
N ASP A 85 -27.20 -32.26 14.21
CA ASP A 85 -27.83 -31.06 13.66
C ASP A 85 -27.42 -29.80 14.44
N ALA A 86 -27.36 -29.87 15.77
CA ALA A 86 -26.94 -28.74 16.62
C ALA A 86 -25.48 -28.34 16.36
N SER A 87 -24.56 -29.31 16.31
CA SER A 87 -23.14 -29.05 16.02
C SER A 87 -22.92 -28.53 14.59
N LEU A 88 -23.69 -29.02 13.62
CA LEU A 88 -23.66 -28.53 12.24
C LEU A 88 -24.17 -27.08 12.15
N ILE A 89 -25.22 -26.74 12.89
CA ILE A 89 -25.74 -25.37 12.98
C ILE A 89 -24.70 -24.44 13.62
N GLU A 90 -24.07 -24.84 14.71
CA GLU A 90 -23.02 -24.05 15.38
C GLU A 90 -21.81 -23.82 14.46
N ALA A 91 -21.38 -24.85 13.73
CA ALA A 91 -20.30 -24.74 12.75
C ALA A 91 -20.66 -23.78 11.61
N LYS A 92 -21.90 -23.86 11.08
CA LYS A 92 -22.40 -22.93 10.07
C LYS A 92 -22.44 -21.49 10.57
N GLN A 93 -22.91 -21.26 11.80
CA GLN A 93 -22.94 -19.93 12.41
C GLN A 93 -21.54 -19.35 12.60
N LYS A 94 -20.59 -20.15 13.11
CA LYS A 94 -19.18 -19.72 13.23
C LYS A 94 -18.57 -19.40 11.87
N LEU A 95 -18.88 -20.18 10.84
CA LEU A 95 -18.37 -19.94 9.49
C LEU A 95 -18.96 -18.66 8.88
N ALA A 96 -20.26 -18.40 9.10
CA ALA A 96 -20.91 -17.15 8.71
C ALA A 96 -20.29 -15.94 9.44
N GLN A 97 -20.09 -16.01 10.75
CA GLN A 97 -19.42 -14.96 11.53
C GLN A 97 -18.01 -14.68 11.02
N LYS A 98 -17.19 -15.72 10.82
CA LYS A 98 -15.84 -15.56 10.25
C LYS A 98 -15.86 -14.96 8.85
N SER A 99 -16.84 -15.32 8.01
CA SER A 99 -16.98 -14.74 6.68
C SER A 99 -17.32 -13.25 6.74
N GLU A 100 -18.19 -12.84 7.67
CA GLU A 100 -18.56 -11.45 7.86
C GLU A 100 -17.40 -10.61 8.43
N GLU A 101 -16.64 -11.16 9.38
CA GLU A 101 -15.41 -10.56 9.90
C GLU A 101 -14.38 -10.36 8.79
N LEU A 102 -14.19 -11.37 7.93
CA LEU A 102 -13.25 -11.32 6.82
C LEU A 102 -13.67 -10.27 5.78
N GLU A 103 -14.97 -10.14 5.50
CA GLU A 103 -15.49 -9.06 4.66
C GLU A 103 -15.27 -7.67 5.27
N LYS A 104 -15.53 -7.50 6.58
CA LYS A 104 -15.27 -6.24 7.29
C LYS A 104 -13.80 -5.86 7.21
N PHE A 105 -12.90 -6.81 7.47
CA PHE A 105 -11.46 -6.62 7.35
C PHE A 105 -11.06 -6.23 5.93
N LYS A 106 -11.60 -6.92 4.91
CA LYS A 106 -11.34 -6.60 3.49
C LYS A 106 -11.82 -5.20 3.11
N ARG A 107 -12.95 -4.74 3.64
CA ARG A 107 -13.46 -3.37 3.41
C ARG A 107 -12.58 -2.32 4.09
N GLN A 108 -12.21 -2.54 5.35
CA GLN A 108 -11.30 -1.65 6.09
C GLN A 108 -9.93 -1.54 5.41
N TYR A 109 -9.36 -2.67 4.99
CA TYR A 109 -8.08 -2.69 4.30
C TYR A 109 -8.13 -1.91 2.97
N ARG A 110 -9.19 -2.08 2.17
CA ARG A 110 -9.36 -1.29 0.93
C ARG A 110 -9.44 0.21 1.21
N GLN A 111 -10.19 0.61 2.23
CA GLN A 111 -10.31 2.03 2.61
C GLN A 111 -8.97 2.62 3.06
N GLN A 112 -8.18 1.87 3.83
CA GLN A 112 -6.84 2.30 4.24
C GLN A 112 -5.90 2.46 3.04
N VAL A 113 -5.88 1.47 2.13
CA VAL A 113 -5.07 1.53 0.92
C VAL A 113 -5.46 2.69 0.03
N GLU A 114 -6.77 2.93 -0.17
CA GLU A 114 -7.24 4.09 -0.95
C GLU A 114 -6.81 5.42 -0.31
N GLN A 115 -6.93 5.56 1.01
CA GLN A 115 -6.47 6.76 1.71
C GLN A 115 -4.97 6.96 1.63
N ASP A 116 -4.17 5.90 1.77
CA ASP A 116 -2.72 5.99 1.70
C ASP A 116 -2.22 6.29 0.28
N VAL A 117 -2.87 5.71 -0.73
CA VAL A 117 -2.61 6.03 -2.15
C VAL A 117 -2.96 7.50 -2.43
N LEU A 118 -4.12 7.97 -1.97
CA LEU A 118 -4.52 9.38 -2.13
C LEU A 118 -3.54 10.34 -1.43
N ARG A 119 -3.11 10.02 -0.20
CA ARG A 119 -2.10 10.80 0.53
C ARG A 119 -0.74 10.79 -0.18
N ALA A 120 -0.29 9.64 -0.67
CA ALA A 120 0.96 9.54 -1.41
C ALA A 120 0.92 10.35 -2.72
N HIS A 121 -0.22 10.32 -3.43
CA HIS A 121 -0.43 11.13 -4.61
C HIS A 121 -0.47 12.62 -4.29
N SER A 122 -1.15 13.05 -3.22
CA SER A 122 -1.20 14.46 -2.82
C SER A 122 0.17 14.99 -2.41
N GLN A 123 0.95 14.21 -1.65
CA GLN A 123 2.31 14.56 -1.27
C GLN A 123 3.23 14.69 -2.50
N LYS A 124 3.14 13.77 -3.46
CA LYS A 124 3.90 13.86 -4.72
C LYS A 124 3.50 15.08 -5.54
N ALA A 125 2.20 15.39 -5.61
CA ALA A 125 1.70 16.57 -6.31
C ALA A 125 2.21 17.87 -5.65
N GLU A 126 2.20 17.96 -4.33
CA GLU A 126 2.78 19.10 -3.61
C GLU A 126 4.28 19.25 -3.84
N GLN A 127 5.03 18.14 -3.84
CA GLN A 127 6.46 18.17 -4.14
C GLN A 127 6.75 18.65 -5.58
N LEU A 128 5.95 18.20 -6.55
CA LEU A 128 6.05 18.65 -7.93
C LEU A 128 5.74 20.14 -8.05
N ASN A 129 4.65 20.62 -7.45
CA ASN A 129 4.29 22.04 -7.46
C ASN A 129 5.37 22.92 -6.80
N ARG A 130 6.04 22.43 -5.73
CA ARG A 130 7.17 23.16 -5.12
C ARG A 130 8.35 23.24 -6.07
N ARG A 131 8.73 22.12 -6.72
CA ARG A 131 9.81 22.10 -7.71
C ARG A 131 9.50 22.96 -8.93
N GLU A 132 8.25 23.00 -9.38
CA GLU A 132 7.82 23.84 -10.49
C GLU A 132 7.98 25.33 -10.14
N ARG A 133 7.54 25.75 -8.94
CA ARG A 133 7.78 27.12 -8.45
C ARG A 133 9.26 27.46 -8.29
N GLU A 134 10.07 26.52 -7.80
CA GLU A 134 11.52 26.70 -7.71
C GLU A 134 12.13 26.91 -9.11
N LEU A 135 11.72 26.11 -10.10
CA LEU A 135 12.16 26.26 -11.49
C LEU A 135 11.75 27.60 -12.09
N ASP A 136 10.51 28.04 -11.88
CA ASP A 136 10.04 29.35 -12.34
C ASP A 136 10.88 30.49 -11.74
N THR A 137 11.16 30.42 -10.43
CA THR A 137 11.99 31.45 -9.78
C THR A 137 13.44 31.46 -10.29
N ILE A 138 14.01 30.29 -10.58
CA ILE A 138 15.35 30.18 -11.18
C ILE A 138 15.33 30.75 -12.61
N GLN A 139 14.30 30.44 -13.38
CA GLN A 139 14.14 30.95 -14.74
C GLN A 139 14.02 32.48 -14.75
N ASP A 140 13.23 33.05 -13.84
CA ASP A 140 13.11 34.50 -13.67
C ASP A 140 14.44 35.15 -13.27
N GLN A 141 15.18 34.53 -12.34
CA GLN A 141 16.51 35.02 -11.95
C GLN A 141 17.51 34.96 -13.11
N ALA A 142 17.50 33.88 -13.88
CA ALA A 142 18.34 33.74 -15.07
C ALA A 142 17.98 34.78 -16.14
N ALA A 143 16.69 35.01 -16.38
CA ALA A 143 16.23 36.04 -17.30
C ALA A 143 16.69 37.44 -16.86
N ARG A 144 16.59 37.76 -15.56
CA ARG A 144 17.07 39.03 -14.99
C ARG A 144 18.59 39.19 -15.17
N GLN A 145 19.37 38.16 -14.85
CA GLN A 145 20.82 38.18 -15.06
C GLN A 145 21.19 38.35 -16.55
N GLN A 146 20.44 37.73 -17.45
CA GLN A 146 20.64 37.89 -18.88
C GLN A 146 20.34 39.32 -19.34
N THR A 147 19.28 39.95 -18.83
CA THR A 147 18.99 41.36 -19.12
C THR A 147 20.07 42.29 -18.55
N GLU A 148 20.49 42.11 -17.31
CA GLU A 148 21.54 42.92 -16.70
C GLU A 148 22.89 42.79 -17.42
N SER A 149 23.28 41.56 -17.79
CA SER A 149 24.51 41.33 -18.54
C SER A 149 24.44 41.93 -19.95
N SER A 150 23.28 41.87 -20.61
CA SER A 150 23.05 42.55 -21.90
C SER A 150 23.19 44.07 -21.78
N GLU A 151 22.65 44.68 -20.73
CA GLU A 151 22.79 46.11 -20.48
C GLU A 151 24.24 46.50 -20.19
N ARG A 152 24.94 45.74 -19.36
CA ARG A 152 26.38 45.95 -19.09
C ARG A 152 27.20 45.84 -20.36
N LEU A 153 26.92 44.87 -21.23
CA LEU A 153 27.58 44.73 -22.53
C LEU A 153 27.30 45.92 -23.44
N LYS A 154 26.06 46.43 -23.47
CA LYS A 154 25.73 47.65 -24.24
C LYS A 154 26.52 48.86 -23.75
N LEU A 155 26.59 49.07 -22.43
CA LEU A 155 27.36 50.16 -21.83
C LEU A 155 28.86 50.03 -22.10
N ALA A 156 29.42 48.83 -21.94
CA ALA A 156 30.81 48.55 -22.25
C ALA A 156 31.13 48.80 -23.73
N ASN A 157 30.29 48.32 -24.65
CA ASN A 157 30.44 48.57 -26.08
C ASN A 157 30.36 50.07 -26.42
N HIS A 158 29.48 50.81 -25.76
CA HIS A 158 29.39 52.27 -25.93
C HIS A 158 30.68 52.97 -25.45
N ALA A 159 31.22 52.58 -24.29
CA ALA A 159 32.48 53.10 -23.77
C ALA A 159 33.65 52.80 -24.71
N ILE A 160 33.76 51.56 -25.22
CA ILE A 160 34.78 51.16 -26.20
C ILE A 160 34.67 52.00 -27.47
N ARG A 161 33.47 52.19 -28.02
CA ARG A 161 33.26 53.05 -29.20
C ARG A 161 33.71 54.49 -28.94
N ARG A 162 33.43 55.04 -27.76
CA ARG A 162 33.83 56.40 -27.39
C ARG A 162 35.36 56.50 -27.31
N GLN A 163 36.01 55.56 -26.61
CA GLN A 163 37.47 55.49 -26.52
C GLN A 163 38.11 55.34 -27.90
N HIS A 164 37.53 54.52 -28.79
CA HIS A 164 38.02 54.36 -30.14
C HIS A 164 37.91 55.65 -30.96
N LYS A 165 36.78 56.37 -30.88
CA LYS A 165 36.61 57.68 -31.53
C LYS A 165 37.63 58.70 -31.02
N GLU A 166 37.85 58.78 -29.71
CA GLU A 166 38.85 59.69 -29.12
C GLU A 166 40.27 59.33 -29.56
N THR A 167 40.60 58.03 -29.60
CA THR A 167 41.90 57.54 -30.05
C THR A 167 42.12 57.90 -31.52
N MET A 168 41.13 57.67 -32.39
CA MET A 168 41.18 58.05 -33.80
C MET A 168 41.29 59.57 -33.98
N SER A 169 40.57 60.36 -33.19
CA SER A 169 40.69 61.81 -33.22
C SER A 169 42.10 62.29 -32.82
N LYS A 170 42.69 61.70 -31.77
CA LYS A 170 44.07 62.02 -31.35
C LYS A 170 45.10 61.59 -32.40
N LEU A 171 44.94 60.41 -33.00
CA LEU A 171 45.77 59.95 -34.11
C LEU A 171 45.68 60.91 -35.31
N GLY A 172 44.47 61.34 -35.69
CA GLY A 172 44.27 62.31 -36.76
C GLY A 172 44.90 63.67 -36.46
N GLN A 173 44.80 64.17 -35.22
CA GLN A 173 45.50 65.40 -34.79
C GLN A 173 47.02 65.25 -34.84
N ARG A 174 47.55 64.12 -34.37
CA ARG A 174 48.99 63.81 -34.45
C ARG A 174 49.47 63.83 -35.90
N ASP A 175 48.72 63.21 -36.80
CA ASP A 175 49.09 63.12 -38.21
C ASP A 175 49.01 64.51 -38.90
N ARG A 176 48.00 65.33 -38.57
CA ARG A 176 47.94 66.74 -39.00
C ARG A 176 49.12 67.57 -38.50
N LEU A 177 49.42 67.52 -37.20
CA LEU A 177 50.57 68.22 -36.60
C LEU A 177 51.90 67.74 -37.18
N SER A 178 52.02 66.45 -37.49
CA SER A 178 53.19 65.90 -38.17
C SER A 178 53.35 66.49 -39.58
N ASN A 179 52.25 66.60 -40.33
CA ASN A 179 52.25 67.20 -41.67
C ASN A 179 52.53 68.70 -41.62
N GLU A 180 51.94 69.45 -40.69
CA GLU A 180 52.21 70.88 -40.49
C GLU A 180 53.69 71.11 -40.13
N LYS A 181 54.26 70.33 -39.21
CA LYS A 181 55.68 70.40 -38.88
C LYS A 181 56.58 70.13 -40.09
N ARG A 182 56.20 69.17 -40.93
CA ARG A 182 56.91 68.88 -42.17
C ARG A 182 56.83 70.05 -43.15
N LEU A 183 55.63 70.62 -43.37
CA LEU A 183 55.41 71.77 -44.24
C LEU A 183 56.18 73.01 -43.76
N ILE A 184 56.20 73.29 -42.45
CA ILE A 184 56.98 74.39 -41.86
C ILE A 184 58.48 74.16 -42.09
N ALA A 185 58.97 72.93 -41.92
CA ALA A 185 60.37 72.61 -42.18
C ALA A 185 60.73 72.77 -43.67
N GLU A 186 59.86 72.34 -44.58
CA GLU A 186 60.01 72.56 -46.02
C GLU A 186 60.00 74.07 -46.35
N TYR A 187 59.10 74.85 -45.74
CA TYR A 187 59.04 76.31 -45.91
C TYR A 187 60.29 77.01 -45.38
N LEU A 188 60.79 76.67 -44.18
CA LEU A 188 62.01 77.25 -43.60
C LEU A 188 63.25 76.97 -44.47
N LYS A 189 63.31 75.77 -45.06
CA LYS A 189 64.35 75.40 -46.03
C LYS A 189 64.27 76.25 -47.30
N HIS A 190 63.06 76.56 -47.79
CA HIS A 190 62.85 77.44 -48.94
C HIS A 190 63.04 78.94 -48.65
N ALA A 191 62.81 79.38 -47.41
CA ALA A 191 62.95 80.76 -46.98
C ALA A 191 64.41 81.19 -46.73
N GLY A 192 65.39 80.29 -46.88
CA GLY A 192 66.81 80.62 -46.81
C GLY A 192 67.33 80.96 -45.41
N LEU A 193 66.65 80.52 -44.35
CA LEU A 193 67.14 80.68 -42.98
C LEU A 193 68.28 79.70 -42.70
N THR A 194 69.49 80.22 -42.52
CA THR A 194 70.67 79.49 -42.10
C THR A 194 70.88 79.64 -40.59
N LEU A 195 71.26 78.54 -39.93
CA LEU A 195 71.71 78.55 -38.55
C LEU A 195 73.11 77.94 -38.58
N ASP A 196 74.13 78.73 -38.25
CA ASP A 196 75.55 78.39 -38.39
C ASP A 196 75.93 77.92 -39.82
N ASP A 197 75.63 78.74 -40.83
CA ASP A 197 76.02 78.57 -42.25
C ASP A 197 75.57 77.27 -42.98
N GLU A 198 74.67 76.48 -42.39
CA GLU A 198 74.03 75.33 -43.04
C GLU A 198 72.51 75.49 -43.16
N PRO A 199 71.86 74.95 -44.22
CA PRO A 199 70.42 75.04 -44.41
C PRO A 199 69.68 74.27 -43.31
N LEU A 200 68.72 74.94 -42.68
CA LEU A 200 67.97 74.41 -41.55
C LEU A 200 67.03 73.26 -42.00
N ASP A 201 67.42 72.03 -41.69
CA ASP A 201 66.62 70.82 -42.00
C ASP A 201 65.79 70.34 -40.79
N TYR A 202 64.72 69.59 -41.04
CA TYR A 202 63.75 69.12 -40.04
C TYR A 202 64.39 68.38 -38.87
N THR A 203 65.44 67.61 -39.15
CA THR A 203 66.21 66.83 -38.17
C THR A 203 66.96 67.70 -37.17
N LYS A 204 67.56 68.82 -37.62
CA LYS A 204 68.26 69.78 -36.76
C LYS A 204 67.29 70.61 -35.91
N LEU A 205 66.17 71.06 -36.50
CA LEU A 205 65.07 71.71 -35.76
C LEU A 205 64.54 70.81 -34.64
N LYS A 206 64.38 69.51 -34.91
CA LYS A 206 63.96 68.52 -33.91
C LYS A 206 65.00 68.31 -32.81
N GLN A 207 66.30 68.37 -33.13
CA GLN A 207 67.39 68.28 -32.14
C GLN A 207 67.48 69.53 -31.26
N LEU A 208 67.34 70.73 -31.85
CA LEU A 208 67.28 72.01 -31.13
C LEU A 208 66.05 72.11 -30.22
N ALA A 209 64.88 71.71 -30.70
CA ALA A 209 63.68 71.67 -29.87
C ALA A 209 63.85 70.71 -28.69
N ARG A 210 64.42 69.52 -28.92
CA ARG A 210 64.71 68.55 -27.84
C ARG A 210 65.73 69.07 -26.84
N SER A 211 66.78 69.76 -27.28
CA SER A 211 67.78 70.32 -26.36
C SER A 211 67.22 71.50 -25.55
N PHE A 212 66.36 72.32 -26.15
CA PHE A 212 65.64 73.40 -25.47
C PHE A 212 64.65 72.86 -24.44
N GLU A 213 63.85 71.86 -24.80
CA GLU A 213 62.88 71.22 -23.89
C GLU A 213 63.58 70.55 -22.70
N LYS A 214 64.74 69.92 -22.92
CA LYS A 214 65.58 69.31 -21.88
C LYS A 214 66.21 70.33 -20.93
N ARG A 215 66.56 71.53 -21.43
CA ARG A 215 67.04 72.65 -20.59
C ARG A 215 65.90 73.28 -19.78
N HIS A 216 64.72 73.44 -20.39
CA HIS A 216 63.56 74.04 -19.73
C HIS A 216 62.86 73.11 -18.73
N SER A 217 62.90 71.79 -18.93
CA SER A 217 62.36 70.81 -17.96
C SER A 217 63.19 70.76 -16.68
N ASN A 218 64.52 70.97 -16.79
CA ASN A 218 65.41 71.05 -15.62
C ASN A 218 65.24 72.34 -14.81
N GLN A 219 64.70 73.43 -15.39
CA GLN A 219 64.43 74.69 -14.67
C GLN A 219 63.05 74.74 -13.99
N LYS A 220 62.15 73.79 -14.25
CA LYS A 220 60.83 73.71 -13.60
C LYS A 220 60.78 72.72 -12.42
N GLY A 221 61.94 72.20 -12.02
CA GLY A 221 62.11 71.23 -10.93
C GLY A 221 62.87 71.76 -9.71
N GLU A 222 63.14 73.07 -9.64
CA GLU A 222 63.56 73.78 -8.42
C GLU A 222 62.42 74.66 -7.91
#